data_AF-A0A8H3BRS7-F1
#
_entry.id   AF-A0A8H3BRS7-F1
#
_cell.length_a   1.000
_cell.length_b   1.000
_cell.length_c   1.000
_cell.angle_alpha   90.00
_cell.angle_beta   90.00
_cell.angle_gamma   90.00
#
_symmetry.space_group_name_H-M   'P 1'
#
loop_
_entity.id
_entity.type
_entity.pdbx_description
1 polymer ?
#
loop_
_entity_poly.entity_id
_entity_poly.type
_entity_poly.pdbx_seq_one_letter_code
_entity_poly.pdbx_strand_id
1 'polypeptide(L)'
;MASFPEDKPPIPGTDHYAKMSIEKHVSSLDIPWTIVRIGFLMENFNTSIAGRFTNAAIQYCMSPEVKLQLTAVDDVGRFSRLIFDNPLEFNRETINVAIEGLKAEELNQVFIQATGYDIPSVPRFVMTAVYWLNHDVRSVIEGFVQADDLRKTDLEGYNANIQKAAGHMKLTTFEEWAQRFSQMTPDKGNEHQITVWGLLTGKA
;
A
#
# COMPACT_ATOMS: atom_id res chain seq x y z
N MET A 1 6.30 -3.66 -5.36
CA MET A 1 5.86 -5.06 -5.20
C MET A 1 6.62 -5.93 -6.21
N ALA A 2 7.45 -6.88 -5.75
CA ALA A 2 8.24 -7.74 -6.64
C ALA A 2 7.33 -8.54 -7.60
N SER A 3 7.86 -8.95 -8.76
CA SER A 3 7.21 -10.03 -9.52
C SER A 3 7.12 -11.22 -8.59
N PHE A 4 5.92 -11.72 -8.36
CA PHE A 4 5.77 -12.92 -7.55
C PHE A 4 6.53 -14.06 -8.23
N PRO A 5 7.30 -14.85 -7.47
CA PRO A 5 7.93 -16.06 -7.97
C PRO A 5 6.86 -16.93 -8.64
N GLU A 6 7.13 -17.43 -9.85
CA GLU A 6 6.21 -18.37 -10.52
C GLU A 6 5.93 -19.61 -9.65
N ASP A 7 6.86 -19.92 -8.76
CA ASP A 7 6.86 -21.04 -7.83
C ASP A 7 5.84 -20.89 -6.68
N LYS A 8 5.29 -19.69 -6.46
CA LYS A 8 4.28 -19.38 -5.43
C LYS A 8 3.23 -18.40 -5.97
N PRO A 9 2.31 -18.85 -6.84
CA PRO A 9 1.26 -17.99 -7.34
C PRO A 9 0.32 -17.56 -6.20
N PRO A 10 -0.28 -16.35 -6.27
CA PRO A 10 -1.32 -15.91 -5.36
C PRO A 10 -2.50 -16.88 -5.38
N ILE A 11 -3.24 -16.93 -4.28
CA ILE A 11 -4.36 -17.85 -4.10
C ILE A 11 -5.46 -17.48 -5.13
N PRO A 12 -5.96 -18.44 -5.94
CA PRO A 12 -7.05 -18.18 -6.89
C PRO A 12 -8.27 -17.55 -6.21
N GLY A 13 -8.88 -16.57 -6.88
CA GLY A 13 -10.05 -15.85 -6.37
C GLY A 13 -9.74 -14.64 -5.48
N THR A 14 -8.47 -14.34 -5.22
CA THR A 14 -8.03 -13.10 -4.55
C THR A 14 -7.84 -11.95 -5.55
N ASP A 15 -7.88 -10.70 -5.06
CA ASP A 15 -7.61 -9.52 -5.88
C ASP A 15 -6.17 -9.55 -6.44
N HIS A 16 -5.22 -10.05 -5.65
CA HIS A 16 -3.83 -10.23 -6.07
C HIS A 16 -3.69 -11.21 -7.23
N TYR A 17 -4.44 -12.31 -7.21
CA TYR A 17 -4.47 -13.27 -8.32
C TYR A 17 -5.03 -12.65 -9.60
N ALA A 18 -6.12 -11.88 -9.49
CA ALA A 18 -6.71 -11.19 -10.63
C ALA A 18 -5.74 -10.19 -11.26
N LYS A 19 -5.12 -9.32 -10.45
CA LYS A 19 -4.13 -8.33 -10.92
C LYS A 19 -2.94 -8.99 -11.60
N MET A 20 -2.37 -10.05 -11.01
CA MET A 20 -1.26 -10.77 -11.65
C MET A 20 -1.67 -11.40 -12.99
N SER A 21 -2.85 -11.99 -13.06
CA SER A 21 -3.35 -12.59 -14.29
C SER A 21 -3.51 -11.55 -15.40
N ILE A 22 -3.99 -10.35 -15.04
CA ILE A 22 -4.06 -9.19 -15.94
C ILE A 22 -2.65 -8.77 -16.38
N GLU A 23 -1.70 -8.62 -15.45
CA GLU A 23 -0.32 -8.25 -15.79
C GLU A 23 0.32 -9.25 -16.76
N LYS A 24 0.18 -10.55 -16.52
CA LYS A 24 0.68 -11.61 -17.41
C LYS A 24 0.02 -11.56 -18.78
N HIS A 25 -1.29 -11.33 -18.82
CA HIS A 25 -2.03 -11.20 -20.07
C HIS A 25 -1.59 -9.96 -20.86
N VAL A 26 -1.54 -8.78 -20.23
CA VAL A 26 -1.09 -7.54 -20.88
C VAL A 26 0.34 -7.68 -21.40
N SER A 27 1.21 -8.31 -20.62
CA SER A 27 2.62 -8.52 -20.99
C SER A 27 2.81 -9.42 -22.22
N SER A 28 1.84 -10.30 -22.53
CA SER A 28 1.90 -11.19 -23.70
C SER A 28 1.34 -10.57 -24.98
N LEU A 29 0.67 -9.42 -24.89
CA LEU A 29 0.10 -8.73 -26.05
C LEU A 29 1.17 -8.00 -26.84
N ASP A 30 0.99 -7.95 -28.16
CA ASP A 30 1.86 -7.19 -29.06
C ASP A 30 1.44 -5.71 -29.17
N ILE A 31 1.20 -5.08 -28.02
CA ILE A 31 0.85 -3.65 -27.91
C ILE A 31 1.83 -2.95 -26.96
N PRO A 32 1.99 -1.62 -27.05
CA PRO A 32 2.70 -0.87 -26.01
C PRO A 32 1.96 -0.98 -24.68
N TRP A 33 2.70 -1.25 -23.60
CA TRP A 33 2.15 -1.31 -22.25
C TRP A 33 3.19 -0.86 -21.22
N THR A 34 2.71 -0.34 -20.10
CA THR A 34 3.52 -0.08 -18.90
C THR A 34 2.68 -0.49 -17.70
N ILE A 35 3.27 -1.26 -16.79
CA ILE A 35 2.61 -1.71 -15.56
C ILE A 35 3.19 -0.93 -14.39
N VAL A 36 2.33 -0.20 -13.68
CA VAL A 36 2.70 0.51 -12.45
C VAL A 36 2.21 -0.29 -11.27
N ARG A 37 3.15 -0.74 -10.44
CA ARG A 37 2.87 -1.39 -9.16
C ARG A 37 3.10 -0.39 -8.05
N ILE A 38 2.09 -0.21 -7.21
CA ILE A 38 2.13 0.73 -6.09
C ILE A 38 2.33 -0.03 -4.77
N GLY A 39 2.84 0.67 -3.77
CA GLY A 39 2.81 0.23 -2.38
C GLY A 39 1.43 0.45 -1.75
N PHE A 40 1.38 0.33 -0.42
CA PHE A 40 0.21 0.70 0.35
C PHE A 40 0.01 2.22 0.31
N LEU A 41 -1.19 2.66 -0.04
CA LEU A 41 -1.44 4.10 -0.17
C LEU A 41 -1.33 4.78 1.19
N MET A 42 -0.59 5.88 1.26
CA MET A 42 -0.45 6.67 2.48
C MET A 42 -1.81 7.22 2.91
N GLU A 43 -2.69 7.52 1.95
CA GLU A 43 -4.06 8.00 2.13
C GLU A 43 -4.95 7.03 2.93
N ASN A 44 -4.55 5.75 3.06
CA ASN A 44 -5.27 4.79 3.90
C ASN A 44 -5.12 5.07 5.41
N PHE A 45 -4.16 5.92 5.83
CA PHE A 45 -4.01 6.37 7.22
C PHE A 45 -4.90 7.57 7.57
N ASN A 46 -5.98 7.79 6.81
CA ASN A 46 -6.89 8.91 7.02
C ASN A 46 -7.71 8.82 8.33
N THR A 47 -8.42 9.91 8.68
CA THR A 47 -9.16 10.03 9.94
C THR A 47 -10.50 9.29 9.98
N SER A 48 -10.94 8.69 8.85
CA SER A 48 -12.19 7.94 8.77
C SER A 48 -12.17 6.72 9.68
N ILE A 49 -13.34 6.12 9.92
CA ILE A 49 -13.41 4.88 10.70
C ILE A 49 -12.58 3.77 10.05
N ALA A 50 -12.63 3.64 8.72
CA ALA A 50 -11.84 2.66 7.98
C ALA A 50 -10.34 2.92 8.16
N GLY A 51 -9.90 4.18 8.04
CA GLY A 51 -8.49 4.55 8.23
C GLY A 51 -7.98 4.26 9.65
N ARG A 52 -8.81 4.48 10.68
CA ARG A 52 -8.47 4.12 12.07
C ARG A 52 -8.33 2.61 12.27
N PHE A 53 -9.20 1.80 11.65
CA PHE A 53 -9.10 0.35 11.68
C PHE A 53 -7.89 -0.16 10.91
N THR A 54 -7.59 0.43 9.76
CA THR A 54 -6.38 0.15 8.98
C THR A 54 -5.14 0.35 9.82
N ASN A 55 -4.99 1.53 10.43
CA ASN A 55 -3.84 1.81 11.28
C ASN A 55 -3.77 0.82 12.46
N ALA A 56 -4.89 0.57 13.15
CA ALA A 56 -4.91 -0.39 14.25
C ALA A 56 -4.51 -1.81 13.82
N ALA A 57 -4.94 -2.28 12.65
CA ALA A 57 -4.60 -3.60 12.13
C ALA A 57 -3.08 -3.71 11.88
N ILE A 58 -2.49 -2.68 11.27
CA ILE A 58 -1.04 -2.59 11.03
C ILE A 58 -0.28 -2.56 12.37
N GLN A 59 -0.74 -1.78 13.35
CA GLN A 59 -0.05 -1.60 14.63
C GLN A 59 -0.14 -2.81 15.55
N TYR A 60 -1.26 -3.54 15.54
CA TYR A 60 -1.55 -4.53 16.56
C TYR A 60 -1.63 -5.97 16.08
N CYS A 61 -1.81 -6.19 14.77
CA CYS A 61 -2.02 -7.50 14.19
C CYS A 61 -0.92 -7.91 13.19
N MET A 62 -0.16 -6.95 12.65
CA MET A 62 1.00 -7.23 11.81
C MET A 62 2.24 -7.53 12.67
N SER A 63 3.10 -8.43 12.21
CA SER A 63 4.41 -8.66 12.86
C SER A 63 5.25 -7.39 12.83
N PRO A 64 5.93 -7.01 13.94
CA PRO A 64 6.70 -5.76 14.04
C PRO A 64 7.91 -5.70 13.09
N GLU A 65 8.36 -6.86 12.59
CA GLU A 65 9.48 -6.94 11.64
C GLU A 65 9.09 -6.70 10.18
N VAL A 66 7.79 -6.70 9.88
CA VAL A 66 7.28 -6.51 8.52
C VAL A 66 7.47 -5.06 8.11
N LYS A 67 8.11 -4.84 6.97
CA LYS A 67 8.24 -3.52 6.34
C LYS A 67 7.14 -3.31 5.31
N LEU A 68 6.32 -2.27 5.49
CA LEU A 68 5.25 -1.88 4.59
C LEU A 68 5.74 -0.81 3.61
N GLN A 69 5.74 -1.12 2.31
CA GLN A 69 5.98 -0.12 1.27
C GLN A 69 4.82 0.86 1.16
N LEU A 70 5.15 2.12 0.94
CA LEU A 70 4.16 3.19 0.89
C LEU A 70 4.25 3.97 -0.43
N THR A 71 3.12 4.47 -0.87
CA THR A 71 3.01 5.34 -2.05
C THR A 71 2.00 6.44 -1.75
N ALA A 72 2.33 7.71 -2.01
CA ALA A 72 1.33 8.76 -2.01
C ALA A 72 0.49 8.69 -3.29
N VAL A 73 -0.83 8.90 -3.22
CA VAL A 73 -1.71 8.84 -4.40
C VAL A 73 -1.26 9.83 -5.49
N ASP A 74 -0.79 11.01 -5.09
CA ASP A 74 -0.29 12.03 -6.01
C ASP A 74 0.91 11.52 -6.83
N ASP A 75 1.76 10.67 -6.25
CA ASP A 75 2.92 10.11 -6.95
C ASP A 75 2.48 9.15 -8.07
N VAL A 76 1.39 8.41 -7.86
CA VAL A 76 0.80 7.54 -8.89
C VAL A 76 0.34 8.37 -10.09
N GLY A 77 -0.34 9.48 -9.83
CA GLY A 77 -0.78 10.41 -10.87
C GLY A 77 0.39 11.09 -11.59
N ARG A 78 1.36 11.60 -10.84
CA ARG A 78 2.59 12.21 -11.39
C ARG A 78 3.38 11.24 -12.25
N PHE A 79 3.55 9.99 -11.80
CA PHE A 79 4.26 8.96 -12.55
C PHE A 79 3.48 8.50 -13.78
N SER A 80 2.16 8.36 -13.67
CA SER A 80 1.29 8.05 -14.80
C SER A 80 1.39 9.12 -15.90
N ARG A 81 1.41 10.40 -15.52
CA ARG A 81 1.68 11.50 -16.46
C ARG A 81 3.03 11.33 -17.14
N LEU A 82 4.09 11.04 -16.39
CA LEU A 82 5.42 10.85 -16.95
C LEU A 82 5.46 9.74 -18.01
N ILE A 83 4.74 8.64 -17.78
CA ILE A 83 4.60 7.54 -18.74
C ILE A 83 3.94 8.03 -20.04
N PHE A 84 2.83 8.76 -19.93
CA PHE A 84 2.13 9.28 -21.10
C PHE A 84 2.91 10.36 -21.87
N ASP A 85 3.71 11.16 -21.16
CA ASP A 85 4.57 12.17 -21.77
C ASP A 85 5.78 11.51 -22.49
N ASN A 86 6.22 10.31 -22.05
CA ASN A 86 7.40 9.61 -22.60
C ASN A 86 7.17 8.09 -22.83
N PRO A 87 6.18 7.68 -23.66
CA PRO A 87 5.73 6.29 -23.72
C PRO A 87 6.77 5.30 -24.25
N LEU A 88 7.75 5.76 -25.04
CA LEU A 88 8.84 4.91 -25.54
C LEU A 88 9.83 4.52 -24.45
N GLU A 89 10.05 5.39 -23.46
CA GLU A 89 10.98 5.16 -22.35
C GLU A 89 10.49 4.04 -21.42
N PHE A 90 9.16 3.95 -21.24
CA PHE A 90 8.52 2.99 -20.34
C PHE A 90 7.86 1.82 -21.06
N ASN A 91 8.18 1.64 -22.35
CA ASN A 91 7.55 0.63 -23.18
C ASN A 91 7.91 -0.79 -22.70
N ARG A 92 6.88 -1.58 -22.43
CA ARG A 92 6.96 -2.96 -21.94
C ARG A 92 7.72 -3.10 -20.62
N GLU A 93 7.54 -2.11 -19.75
CA GLU A 93 8.17 -2.10 -18.43
C GLU A 93 7.18 -2.29 -17.28
N THR A 94 7.66 -2.93 -16.21
CA THR A 94 6.97 -2.99 -14.92
C THR A 94 7.77 -2.21 -13.89
N ILE A 95 7.14 -1.19 -13.28
CA ILE A 95 7.81 -0.24 -12.40
C ILE A 95 7.06 -0.15 -11.08
N ASN A 96 7.81 -0.22 -9.98
CA ASN A 96 7.32 -0.04 -8.62
C ASN A 96 7.44 1.43 -8.23
N VAL A 97 6.31 2.09 -8.07
CA VAL A 97 6.24 3.47 -7.56
C VAL A 97 5.94 3.39 -6.07
N ALA A 98 6.98 3.31 -5.24
CA ALA A 98 6.87 3.26 -3.79
C ALA A 98 8.18 3.73 -3.13
N ILE A 99 8.08 4.25 -1.91
CA ILE A 99 9.25 4.54 -1.07
C ILE A 99 9.75 3.27 -0.38
N GLU A 100 10.89 3.38 0.32
CA GLU A 100 11.39 2.30 1.18
C GLU A 100 10.33 1.92 2.22
N GLY A 101 10.22 0.62 2.50
CA GLY A 101 9.23 0.12 3.46
C GLY A 101 9.58 0.45 4.89
N LEU A 102 8.55 0.85 5.66
CA LEU A 102 8.64 1.18 7.08
C LEU A 102 7.94 0.12 7.93
N LYS A 103 8.49 -0.17 9.11
CA LYS A 103 7.84 -0.97 10.15
C LYS A 103 6.68 -0.18 10.78
N ALA A 104 5.77 -0.88 11.45
CA ALA A 104 4.65 -0.25 12.16
C ALA A 104 5.11 0.79 13.19
N GLU A 105 6.19 0.53 13.93
CA GLU A 105 6.75 1.47 14.89
C GLU A 105 7.36 2.70 14.20
N GLU A 106 8.12 2.50 13.11
CA GLU A 106 8.74 3.57 12.32
C GLU A 106 7.68 4.49 11.71
N LEU A 107 6.58 3.93 11.20
CA LEU A 107 5.41 4.67 10.72
C LEU A 107 4.89 5.63 11.79
N ASN A 108 4.63 5.12 13.00
CA ASN A 108 4.13 5.95 14.10
C ASN A 108 5.15 7.04 14.48
N GLN A 109 6.43 6.68 14.61
CA GLN A 109 7.47 7.62 14.98
C GLN A 109 7.59 8.78 13.97
N VAL A 110 7.64 8.46 12.67
CA VAL A 110 7.72 9.47 11.61
C VAL A 110 6.47 10.35 11.62
N PHE A 111 5.29 9.78 11.79
CA PHE A 111 4.05 10.55 11.82
C PHE A 111 3.98 11.50 13.03
N ILE A 112 4.37 11.04 14.22
CA ILE A 112 4.42 11.88 15.43
C ILE A 112 5.44 12.99 15.26
N GLN A 113 6.62 12.71 14.69
CA GLN A 113 7.63 13.74 14.41
C GLN A 113 7.10 14.80 13.43
N ALA A 114 6.36 14.37 12.41
CA ALA A 114 5.79 15.25 11.39
C ALA A 114 4.62 16.11 11.89
N THR A 115 3.78 15.58 12.79
CA THR A 115 2.47 16.18 13.11
C THR A 115 2.28 16.56 14.58
N GLY A 116 3.05 15.99 15.49
CA GLY A 116 2.95 16.18 16.94
C GLY A 116 1.89 15.32 17.63
N TYR A 117 1.20 14.41 16.92
CA TYR A 117 0.19 13.52 17.49
C TYR A 117 0.19 12.14 16.83
N ASP A 118 -0.46 11.16 17.46
CA ASP A 118 -0.55 9.78 16.94
C ASP A 118 -1.42 9.65 15.69
N ILE A 119 -1.06 8.72 14.79
CA ILE A 119 -1.96 8.32 13.70
C ILE A 119 -3.30 7.86 14.32
N PRO A 120 -4.44 8.38 13.86
CA PRO A 120 -5.75 7.96 14.37
C PRO A 120 -5.89 6.43 14.36
N SER A 121 -6.33 5.86 15.48
CA SER A 121 -6.43 4.41 15.65
C SER A 121 -7.63 4.03 16.51
N VAL A 122 -8.04 2.77 16.45
CA VAL A 122 -9.02 2.19 17.38
C VAL A 122 -8.31 1.43 18.51
N PRO A 123 -8.94 1.24 19.68
CA PRO A 123 -8.32 0.50 20.77
C PRO A 123 -7.91 -0.92 20.36
N ARG A 124 -6.73 -1.37 20.82
CA ARG A 124 -6.18 -2.70 20.52
C ARG A 124 -7.16 -3.84 20.70
N PHE A 125 -7.91 -3.87 21.80
CA PHE A 125 -8.86 -4.96 22.08
C PHE A 125 -10.00 -5.02 21.04
N VAL A 126 -10.44 -3.87 20.51
CA VAL A 126 -11.44 -3.82 19.44
C VAL A 126 -10.86 -4.38 18.16
N MET A 127 -9.66 -3.93 17.78
CA MET A 127 -9.00 -4.42 16.57
C MET A 127 -8.69 -5.91 16.67
N THR A 128 -8.20 -6.39 17.81
CA THR A 128 -7.97 -7.82 18.03
C THR A 128 -9.27 -8.60 17.82
N ALA A 129 -10.38 -8.19 18.43
CA ALA A 129 -11.66 -8.88 18.22
C ALA A 129 -12.07 -8.92 16.74
N VAL A 130 -11.95 -7.79 16.01
CA VAL A 130 -12.23 -7.73 14.57
C VAL A 130 -11.29 -8.63 13.77
N TYR A 131 -10.00 -8.63 14.06
CA TYR A 131 -9.01 -9.50 13.41
C TYR A 131 -9.35 -10.99 13.56
N TRP A 132 -9.81 -11.41 14.74
CA TRP A 132 -10.24 -12.80 14.95
C TRP A 132 -11.52 -13.16 14.19
N LEU A 133 -12.49 -12.24 14.13
CA LEU A 133 -13.82 -12.49 13.56
C LEU A 133 -13.90 -12.26 12.04
N ASN A 134 -13.09 -11.37 11.49
CA ASN A 134 -13.14 -10.96 10.09
C ASN A 134 -11.97 -11.59 9.31
N HIS A 135 -12.31 -12.45 8.35
CA HIS A 135 -11.33 -13.13 7.50
C HIS A 135 -10.62 -12.16 6.53
N ASP A 136 -11.32 -11.13 6.05
CA ASP A 136 -10.77 -10.17 5.09
C ASP A 136 -9.64 -9.35 5.71
N VAL A 137 -9.81 -8.92 6.97
CA VAL A 137 -8.75 -8.21 7.71
C VAL A 137 -7.51 -9.10 7.88
N ARG A 138 -7.70 -10.40 8.19
CA ARG A 138 -6.57 -11.35 8.27
C ARG A 138 -5.88 -11.50 6.93
N SER A 139 -6.65 -11.68 5.86
CA SER A 139 -6.13 -11.82 4.51
C SER A 139 -5.32 -10.60 4.07
N VAL A 140 -5.75 -9.38 4.42
CA VAL A 140 -5.00 -8.15 4.14
C VAL A 140 -3.66 -8.13 4.89
N ILE A 141 -3.64 -8.47 6.18
CA ILE A 141 -2.41 -8.52 6.98
C ILE A 141 -1.45 -9.61 6.45
N GLU A 142 -1.98 -10.78 6.12
CA GLU A 142 -1.21 -11.86 5.47
C GLU A 142 -0.62 -11.41 4.13
N GLY A 143 -1.36 -10.62 3.35
CA GLY A 143 -0.87 -10.00 2.12
C GLY A 143 0.32 -9.08 2.35
N PHE A 144 0.33 -8.27 3.41
CA PHE A 144 1.48 -7.43 3.75
C PHE A 144 2.71 -8.25 4.16
N VAL A 145 2.52 -9.29 4.98
CA VAL A 145 3.59 -10.21 5.37
C VAL A 145 4.18 -10.88 4.13
N GLN A 146 3.34 -11.40 3.25
CA GLN A 146 3.77 -12.04 2.00
C GLN A 146 4.55 -11.07 1.11
N ALA A 147 4.09 -9.83 0.96
CA ALA A 147 4.78 -8.82 0.15
C ALA A 147 6.19 -8.50 0.69
N ASP A 148 6.35 -8.42 2.02
CA ASP A 148 7.64 -8.20 2.66
C ASP A 148 8.56 -9.43 2.58
N ASP A 149 8.01 -10.65 2.68
CA ASP A 149 8.80 -11.87 2.49
C ASP A 149 9.32 -11.99 1.05
N LEU A 150 8.51 -11.64 0.04
CA LEU A 150 8.95 -11.57 -1.34
C LEU A 150 10.07 -10.54 -1.53
N ARG A 151 9.95 -9.37 -0.88
CA ARG A 151 11.04 -8.37 -0.87
C ARG A 151 12.33 -8.96 -0.30
N LYS A 152 12.27 -9.76 0.78
CA LYS A 152 13.46 -10.38 1.38
C LYS A 152 14.11 -11.43 0.46
N THR A 153 13.33 -12.09 -0.39
CA THR A 153 13.89 -13.08 -1.34
C THR A 153 14.71 -12.47 -2.47
N ASP A 154 14.36 -11.25 -2.90
CA ASP A 154 15.08 -10.51 -3.94
C ASP A 154 15.24 -9.03 -3.54
N LEU A 155 16.10 -8.81 -2.54
CA LEU A 155 16.27 -7.47 -1.97
C LEU A 155 16.91 -6.50 -2.98
N GLU A 156 17.87 -6.96 -3.76
CA GLU A 156 18.57 -6.15 -4.76
C GLU A 156 17.65 -5.77 -5.92
N GLY A 157 16.93 -6.72 -6.51
CA GLY A 157 15.99 -6.43 -7.58
C GLY A 157 14.85 -5.54 -7.12
N TYR A 158 14.38 -5.71 -5.89
CA TYR A 158 13.38 -4.84 -5.30
C TYR A 158 13.85 -3.41 -5.11
N ASN A 159 15.05 -3.24 -4.53
CA ASN A 159 15.67 -1.93 -4.32
C ASN A 159 15.94 -1.24 -5.66
N ALA A 160 16.49 -1.96 -6.64
CA ALA A 160 16.71 -1.43 -7.99
C ALA A 160 15.40 -0.95 -8.63
N ASN A 161 14.30 -1.69 -8.43
CA ASN A 161 13.01 -1.35 -9.02
C ASN A 161 12.39 -0.08 -8.41
N ILE A 162 12.44 0.11 -7.08
CA ILE A 162 11.99 1.38 -6.47
C ILE A 162 12.91 2.56 -6.78
N GLN A 163 14.22 2.31 -6.92
CA GLN A 163 15.17 3.35 -7.32
C GLN A 163 14.94 3.81 -8.76
N LYS A 164 14.42 2.93 -9.63
CA LYS A 164 14.03 3.32 -10.99
C LYS A 164 12.98 4.43 -10.97
N ALA A 165 11.88 4.25 -10.24
CA ALA A 165 10.85 5.29 -10.12
C ALA A 165 11.42 6.58 -9.48
N ALA A 166 12.24 6.45 -8.44
CA ALA A 166 12.89 7.58 -7.76
C ALA A 166 13.89 8.34 -8.67
N GLY A 167 14.46 7.65 -9.66
CA GLY A 167 15.37 8.24 -10.65
C GLY A 167 14.67 9.18 -11.64
N HIS A 168 13.37 8.96 -11.91
CA HIS A 168 12.62 9.84 -12.80
C HIS A 168 11.87 10.95 -12.06
N MET A 169 11.49 10.73 -10.80
CA MET A 169 10.82 11.76 -10.00
C MET A 169 11.10 11.61 -8.51
N LYS A 170 11.12 12.74 -7.80
CA LYS A 170 11.12 12.74 -6.33
C LYS A 170 9.77 12.22 -5.83
N LEU A 171 9.80 11.03 -5.22
CA LEU A 171 8.68 10.45 -4.50
C LEU A 171 8.45 11.19 -3.18
N THR A 172 7.19 11.32 -2.80
CA THR A 172 6.78 11.93 -1.54
C THR A 172 7.16 11.00 -0.40
N THR A 173 7.91 11.51 0.58
CA THR A 173 8.23 10.71 1.78
C THR A 173 7.00 10.61 2.69
N PHE A 174 6.98 9.61 3.58
CA PHE A 174 5.88 9.50 4.53
C PHE A 174 5.78 10.72 5.47
N GLU A 175 6.92 11.32 5.83
CA GLU A 175 6.98 12.56 6.60
C GLU A 175 6.35 13.74 5.84
N GLU A 176 6.74 13.96 4.58
CA GLU A 176 6.20 15.02 3.73
C GLU A 176 4.70 14.86 3.54
N TRP A 177 4.24 13.62 3.35
CA TRP A 177 2.82 13.30 3.27
C TRP A 177 2.09 13.61 4.59
N ALA A 178 2.62 13.16 5.74
CA ALA A 178 2.01 13.38 7.05
C ALA A 178 1.88 14.87 7.39
N GLN A 179 2.90 15.68 7.06
CA GLN A 179 2.86 17.14 7.25
C GLN A 179 1.77 17.81 6.40
N ARG A 180 1.56 17.36 5.16
CA ARG A 180 0.47 17.86 4.30
C ARG A 180 -0.89 17.40 4.82
N PHE A 181 -0.98 16.13 5.21
CA PHE A 181 -2.20 15.52 5.72
C PHE A 181 -2.72 16.23 6.98
N SER A 182 -1.83 16.60 7.92
CA SER A 182 -2.22 17.33 9.14
C SER A 182 -2.75 18.74 8.89
N GLN A 183 -2.41 19.33 7.75
CA GLN A 183 -2.89 20.65 7.32
C GLN A 183 -4.24 20.59 6.60
N MET A 184 -4.64 19.41 6.12
CA MET A 184 -5.94 19.21 5.49
C MET A 184 -7.02 19.17 6.58
N THR A 185 -8.03 20.04 6.48
CA THR A 185 -9.21 19.97 7.34
C THR A 185 -9.85 18.60 7.20
N PRO A 186 -10.21 17.91 8.30
CA PRO A 186 -10.82 16.59 8.21
C PRO A 186 -12.11 16.71 7.40
N ASP A 187 -12.15 16.04 6.26
CA ASP A 187 -13.34 16.03 5.44
C ASP A 187 -14.49 15.43 6.26
N LYS A 188 -15.58 16.17 6.35
CA LYS A 188 -16.80 15.74 7.03
C LYS A 188 -17.57 14.83 6.09
N GLY A 189 -17.01 13.67 5.77
CA GLY A 189 -17.60 12.75 4.82
C GLY A 189 -17.21 11.32 5.13
N ASN A 190 -18.17 10.52 5.63
CA ASN A 190 -18.11 9.08 5.43
C ASN A 190 -18.28 8.84 3.91
N GLU A 191 -17.20 8.98 3.13
CA GLU A 191 -17.25 8.88 1.65
C GLU A 191 -17.80 7.53 1.14
N HIS A 192 -17.87 6.51 2.02
CA HIS A 192 -18.37 5.18 1.67
C HIS A 192 -19.44 4.60 2.59
N GLN A 193 -20.05 5.39 3.50
CA GLN A 193 -20.99 4.87 4.52
C GLN A 193 -20.51 3.61 5.28
N ILE A 194 -19.19 3.37 5.35
CA ILE A 194 -18.62 2.20 6.02
C ILE A 194 -18.91 2.34 7.51
N THR A 195 -19.83 1.51 8.01
CA THR A 195 -20.17 1.45 9.43
C THR A 195 -19.28 0.44 10.14
N VAL A 196 -19.11 0.61 11.46
CA VAL A 196 -18.48 -0.43 12.31
C VAL A 196 -19.17 -1.78 12.11
N TRP A 197 -20.48 -1.79 11.83
CA TRP A 197 -21.24 -3.00 11.51
C TRP A 197 -20.84 -3.63 10.17
N GLY A 198 -20.60 -2.84 9.13
CA GLY A 198 -20.10 -3.33 7.84
C GLY A 198 -18.71 -3.96 7.96
N LEU A 199 -17.82 -3.33 8.73
CA LEU A 199 -16.49 -3.88 9.04
C LEU A 199 -16.55 -5.16 9.89
N LEU A 200 -17.53 -5.28 10.79
CA LEU A 200 -17.72 -6.50 11.59
C LEU A 200 -18.29 -7.66 10.77
N THR A 201 -19.08 -7.37 9.73
CA THR A 201 -19.84 -8.39 8.99
C THR A 201 -19.27 -8.71 7.60
N GLY A 202 -18.22 -8.02 7.15
CA GLY A 202 -17.65 -8.19 5.80
C GLY A 202 -18.59 -7.73 4.69
N LYS A 203 -19.62 -6.95 5.02
CA LYS A 203 -20.58 -6.37 4.07
C LYS A 203 -20.35 -4.87 4.02
N ALA A 204 -19.48 -4.44 3.11
CA ALA A 204 -19.39 -3.06 2.65
C ALA A 204 -20.25 -2.88 1.40
#